data_AF-A0A1Y3NN52-F1
#
_entry.id   AF-A0A1Y3NN52-F1
#
_cell.length_a   1.000
_cell.length_b   1.000
_cell.length_c   1.000
_cell.angle_alpha   90.00
_cell.angle_beta   90.00
_cell.angle_gamma   90.00
#
_symmetry.space_group_name_H-M   'P 1'
#
loop_
_entity.id
_entity.type
_entity.pdbx_description
1 polymer ?
#
loop_
_entity_poly.entity_id
_entity_poly.type
_entity_poly.pdbx_seq_one_letter_code
_entity_poly.pdbx_strand_id
1 'polypeptide(L)'
;MAISNDNTMLATSSNDETIRIWNLRTSALISVLKLSLPSRKKDVTHLVFSPTPSPSMNCLLAIADDGIARVWRWNHTTRRYNPEVRYHINSCCIYFYFYEKWINNIVYK
;
A
#
# COMPACT_ATOMS: atom_id res chain seq x y z
N MET A 1 -7.40 -6.46 2.23
CA MET A 1 -7.95 -5.67 1.10
C MET A 1 -8.09 -4.22 1.54
N ALA A 2 -7.95 -3.26 0.62
CA ALA A 2 -8.05 -1.83 0.93
C ALA A 2 -8.63 -1.04 -0.25
N ILE A 3 -9.31 0.07 0.04
CA ILE A 3 -9.86 1.00 -0.96
C ILE A 3 -9.08 2.31 -0.88
N SER A 4 -8.82 2.95 -2.02
CA SER A 4 -8.17 4.26 -2.06
C SER A 4 -9.09 5.34 -1.50
N ASN A 5 -8.51 6.41 -0.95
CA ASN A 5 -9.28 7.49 -0.33
C ASN A 5 -10.25 8.20 -1.31
N ASP A 6 -9.92 8.20 -2.60
CA ASP A 6 -10.76 8.75 -3.67
C ASP A 6 -11.82 7.76 -4.21
N ASN A 7 -11.90 6.56 -3.63
CA ASN A 7 -12.79 5.46 -4.04
C ASN A 7 -12.64 5.04 -5.52
N THR A 8 -11.49 5.30 -6.14
CA THR A 8 -11.24 4.94 -7.54
C THR A 8 -10.51 3.61 -7.70
N MET A 9 -9.77 3.19 -6.68
CA MET A 9 -8.93 1.98 -6.72
C MET A 9 -9.23 1.04 -5.56
N LEU A 10 -9.14 -0.25 -5.84
CA LEU A 10 -9.21 -1.34 -4.87
C LEU A 10 -7.92 -2.13 -4.93
N ALA A 11 -7.31 -2.37 -3.77
CA ALA A 11 -6.16 -3.25 -3.62
C ALA A 11 -6.55 -4.54 -2.92
N THR A 12 -6.22 -5.67 -3.55
CA THR A 12 -6.44 -7.00 -3.02
C THR A 12 -5.12 -7.75 -2.96
N SER A 13 -4.70 -8.15 -1.76
CA SER A 13 -3.58 -9.07 -1.57
C SER A 13 -4.05 -10.51 -1.77
N SER A 14 -3.14 -11.37 -2.21
CA SER A 14 -3.37 -12.79 -2.42
C SER A 14 -2.18 -13.60 -1.91
N ASN A 15 -2.43 -14.86 -1.56
CA ASN A 15 -1.42 -15.81 -1.09
C ASN A 15 -0.45 -16.24 -2.20
N ASP A 16 -0.69 -15.83 -3.46
CA ASP A 16 0.26 -15.93 -4.57
C ASP A 16 1.37 -14.87 -4.54
N GLU A 17 1.51 -14.15 -3.41
CA GLU A 17 2.49 -13.07 -3.20
C GLU A 17 2.27 -11.88 -4.14
N THR A 18 1.05 -11.72 -4.65
CA THR A 18 0.68 -10.57 -5.47
C THR A 18 -0.34 -9.69 -4.77
N ILE A 19 -0.22 -8.40 -5.02
CA ILE A 19 -1.25 -7.41 -4.72
C ILE A 19 -1.77 -6.91 -6.06
N ARG A 20 -3.06 -7.12 -6.29
CA ARG A 20 -3.76 -6.67 -7.49
C ARG A 20 -4.45 -5.36 -7.20
N ILE A 21 -4.29 -4.42 -8.12
CA ILE A 21 -4.92 -3.10 -8.08
C ILE A 21 -5.98 -3.05 -9.16
N TRP A 22 -7.20 -2.76 -8.76
CA TRP A 22 -8.38 -2.74 -9.62
C TRP A 22 -8.94 -1.33 -9.68
N ASN A 23 -9.46 -0.96 -10.84
CA ASN A 23 -10.28 0.23 -10.98
C ASN A 23 -11.69 -0.10 -10.49
N LEU A 24 -12.19 0.61 -9.49
CA LEU A 24 -13.52 0.34 -8.94
C LEU A 24 -14.65 0.72 -9.89
N ARG A 25 -14.45 1.71 -10.77
CA ARG A 25 -15.46 2.18 -11.72
C ARG A 25 -15.59 1.26 -12.93
N THR A 26 -14.47 0.78 -13.46
CA THR A 26 -14.45 -0.04 -14.69
C THR A 26 -14.24 -1.53 -14.42
N SER A 27 -13.99 -1.90 -13.17
CA SER A 27 -13.60 -3.26 -12.76
C SER A 27 -12.36 -3.81 -13.47
N ALA A 28 -11.57 -2.94 -14.12
CA ALA A 28 -10.38 -3.33 -14.85
C ALA A 28 -9.18 -3.49 -13.91
N LEU A 29 -8.34 -4.49 -14.17
CA LEU A 29 -7.06 -4.66 -13.49
C LEU A 29 -6.09 -3.55 -13.95
N ILE A 30 -5.71 -2.67 -13.03
CA ILE A 30 -4.78 -1.55 -13.28
C ILE A 30 -3.33 -2.06 -13.20
N SER A 31 -3.02 -2.83 -12.17
CA SER A 31 -1.65 -3.24 -11.88
C SER A 31 -1.59 -4.50 -11.04
N VAL A 32 -0.48 -5.22 -11.19
CA VAL A 32 -0.12 -6.36 -10.33
C VAL A 32 1.22 -6.04 -9.72
N LEU A 33 1.23 -5.85 -8.40
CA LEU A 33 2.41 -5.59 -7.60
C LEU A 33 2.87 -6.92 -7.02
N LYS A 34 4.08 -7.35 -7.38
CA LYS A 34 4.64 -8.59 -6.82
C LYS A 34 5.40 -8.26 -5.55
N LEU A 35 5.03 -8.90 -4.45
CA LEU A 35 5.77 -8.86 -3.21
C LEU A 35 7.02 -9.72 -3.38
N SER A 36 8.20 -9.15 -3.21
CA SER A 36 9.40 -9.98 -3.11
C SER A 36 9.56 -10.40 -1.65
N LEU A 37 8.97 -11.57 -1.35
CA LEU A 37 9.05 -12.26 -0.07
C LEU A 37 10.20 -13.27 -0.12
N PRO A 38 11.06 -13.35 0.90
CA PRO A 38 12.20 -14.28 0.91
C PRO A 38 11.79 -15.76 1.04
N SER A 39 10.53 -16.06 1.36
CA SER A 39 10.02 -17.43 1.51
C SER A 39 8.58 -17.54 1.05
N ARG A 40 8.25 -18.69 0.43
CA ARG A 40 7.03 -18.94 -0.35
C ARG A 40 5.74 -19.14 0.45
N LYS A 41 5.66 -18.57 1.66
CA LYS A 41 4.59 -18.84 2.65
C LYS A 41 4.30 -17.66 3.57
N LYS A 42 4.64 -16.43 3.17
CA LYS A 42 4.35 -15.26 4.00
C LYS A 42 3.11 -14.57 3.46
N ASP A 43 2.10 -14.48 4.31
CA ASP A 43 0.85 -13.83 3.95
C ASP A 43 0.93 -12.33 4.30
N VAL A 44 0.22 -11.53 3.51
CA VAL A 44 0.05 -10.10 3.78
C VAL A 44 -0.97 -9.97 4.89
N THR A 45 -0.53 -9.54 6.07
CA THR A 45 -1.40 -9.32 7.23
C THR A 45 -2.13 -7.99 7.14
N HIS A 46 -1.50 -6.97 6.56
CA HIS A 46 -2.10 -5.65 6.43
C HIS A 46 -1.84 -5.04 5.06
N LEU A 47 -2.88 -4.39 4.52
CA LEU A 47 -2.84 -3.66 3.27
C LEU A 47 -3.64 -2.38 3.46
N VAL A 48 -3.03 -1.21 3.22
CA VAL A 48 -3.63 0.10 3.51
C VAL A 48 -3.22 1.13 2.45
N PHE A 49 -4.17 1.93 1.98
CA PHE A 49 -3.88 3.11 1.16
C PHE A 49 -3.60 4.33 2.02
N SER A 50 -2.78 5.26 1.51
CA SER A 50 -2.59 6.57 2.14
C SER A 50 -3.92 7.32 2.27
N PRO A 51 -4.25 7.88 3.46
CA PRO A 51 -5.48 8.63 3.67
C PRO A 51 -5.42 10.07 3.14
N THR A 52 -4.40 10.46 2.37
CA THR A 52 -4.23 11.86 1.96
C THR A 52 -5.28 12.21 0.93
N PRO A 53 -5.87 13.42 1.02
CA PRO A 53 -6.65 13.97 -0.06
C PRO A 53 -5.78 14.38 -1.26
N SER A 54 -4.46 14.51 -1.07
CA SER A 54 -3.53 14.87 -2.14
C SER A 54 -3.32 13.70 -3.12
N PRO A 55 -3.70 13.84 -4.40
CA PRO A 55 -3.51 12.78 -5.40
C PRO A 55 -2.02 12.48 -5.58
N SER A 56 -1.15 13.50 -5.51
CA SER A 56 0.29 13.34 -5.73
C SER A 56 1.00 12.49 -4.65
N MET A 57 0.32 12.19 -3.54
CA MET A 57 0.82 11.39 -2.43
C MET A 57 0.09 10.05 -2.27
N ASN A 58 -0.61 9.59 -3.31
CA ASN A 58 -1.24 8.27 -3.33
C ASN A 58 -0.19 7.16 -3.19
N CYS A 59 -0.19 6.51 -2.03
CA CYS A 59 0.70 5.41 -1.71
C CYS A 59 -0.10 4.20 -1.23
N LEU A 60 0.47 3.01 -1.44
CA LEU A 60 -0.02 1.76 -0.91
C LEU A 60 1.03 1.18 0.03
N LEU A 61 0.60 0.79 1.22
CA LEU A 61 1.41 0.10 2.22
C LEU A 61 0.94 -1.36 2.31
N ALA A 62 1.89 -2.29 2.28
CA ALA A 62 1.66 -3.69 2.64
C ALA A 62 2.64 -4.13 3.72
N ILE A 63 2.14 -4.91 4.68
CA ILE A 63 2.93 -5.52 5.73
C ILE A 63 2.66 -7.02 5.70
N ALA A 64 3.73 -7.80 5.80
CA ALA A 64 3.69 -9.26 5.87
C ALA A 64 4.43 -9.75 7.12
N ASP A 65 4.37 -11.06 7.38
CA ASP A 65 5.02 -11.73 8.51
C ASP A 65 6.55 -11.81 8.41
N ASP A 66 7.18 -11.03 7.53
CA ASP A 66 8.63 -10.89 7.45
C ASP A 66 9.19 -9.72 8.23
N GLY A 67 8.35 -8.93 8.88
CA GLY A 67 8.82 -7.73 9.55
C GLY A 67 9.36 -6.71 8.55
N ILE A 68 8.84 -6.72 7.31
CA ILE A 68 9.14 -5.70 6.30
C ILE A 68 7.84 -5.02 5.87
N ALA A 69 7.77 -3.72 6.08
CA ALA A 69 6.78 -2.87 5.46
C ALA A 69 7.23 -2.51 4.04
N ARG A 70 6.32 -2.62 3.08
CA ARG A 70 6.55 -2.33 1.68
C ARG A 70 5.63 -1.21 1.24
N VAL A 71 6.20 -0.21 0.57
CA VAL A 71 5.48 0.97 0.12
C VAL A 71 5.62 1.11 -1.39
N TRP A 72 4.49 1.30 -2.07
CA TRP A 72 4.43 1.65 -3.48
C TRP A 72 3.81 3.03 -3.62
N ARG A 73 4.46 3.91 -4.37
CA ARG A 73 3.91 5.22 -4.71
C ARG A 73 3.26 5.19 -6.08
N TRP A 74 2.03 5.68 -6.18
CA TRP A 74 1.34 5.85 -7.45
C TRP A 74 1.84 7.10 -8.16
N ASN A 75 2.27 6.94 -9.41
CA ASN A 75 2.68 8.05 -10.26
C ASN A 75 1.55 8.40 -11.23
N HIS A 76 0.95 9.57 -11.07
CA HIS A 76 -0.15 10.04 -11.91
C HIS A 76 0.27 10.33 -13.36
N THR A 77 1.53 10.70 -13.59
CA THR A 77 2.06 11.00 -14.94
C THR A 77 2.25 9.72 -15.74
N THR A 78 2.88 8.70 -15.14
CA THR A 78 3.15 7.43 -15.83
C THR A 78 2.02 6.42 -15.68
N ARG A 79 1.03 6.69 -14.81
CA ARG A 79 -0.07 5.80 -14.43
C ARG A 79 0.41 4.41 -14.00
N ARG A 80 1.51 4.38 -13.24
CA ARG A 80 2.14 3.16 -12.73
C ARG A 80 2.56 3.35 -11.29
N TYR A 81 2.61 2.25 -10.54
CA TYR A 81 3.29 2.25 -9.25
C TYR A 81 4.79 2.21 -9.45
N ASN A 82 5.50 3.00 -8.64
CA ASN A 82 6.94 2.89 -8.52
C ASN A 82 7.34 1.53 -7.92
N PRO A 83 8.59 1.08 -8.12
CA PRO A 83 9.13 -0.10 -7.46
C PRO A 83 8.92 -0.05 -5.94
N GLU A 84 8.80 -1.23 -5.31
CA GLU A 84 8.61 -1.32 -3.87
C GLU A 84 9.78 -0.69 -3.10
N VAL A 85 9.46 0.11 -2.09
CA VAL A 85 10.42 0.59 -1.10
C VAL A 85 10.20 -0.18 0.19
N ARG A 86 11.28 -0.74 0.75
CA ARG A 86 11.22 -1.61 1.93
C ARG A 86 11.68 -0.87 3.19
N TYR A 87 10.95 -1.09 4.28
CA TYR A 87 11.25 -0.57 5.60
C TYR A 87 11.21 -1.73 6.60
N HIS A 88 12.27 -1.90 7.38
CA HIS A 88 12.30 -2.90 8.45
C HIS A 88 11.42 -2.45 9.61
N ILE A 89 10.53 -3.33 10.04
CA ILE A 89 9.67 -3.11 11.21
C ILE A 89 10.20 -3.93 12.37
N ASN A 90 10.84 -3.24 13.32
CA ASN A 90 10.96 -3.81 14.66
C ASN A 90 9.54 -3.76 15.25
N SER A 91 9.07 -4.94 15.69
CA SER A 91 7.69 -5.26 16.04
C SER A 91 6.86 -4.11 16.63
N CYS A 92 5.59 -4.00 16.19
CA CYS A 92 4.53 -3.06 16.63
C CYS A 92 4.46 -1.62 16.08
N CYS A 93 5.52 -1.01 15.54
CA CYS A 93 5.49 0.46 15.36
C CYS A 93 4.89 1.01 14.06
N ILE A 94 4.84 0.30 12.92
CA ILE A 94 4.49 0.99 11.66
C ILE A 94 3.00 1.35 11.51
N TYR A 95 2.07 0.57 12.07
CA TYR A 95 0.65 0.94 12.00
C TYR A 95 0.39 2.27 12.72
N PHE A 96 0.96 2.45 13.91
CA PHE A 96 0.86 3.71 14.67
C PHE A 96 1.73 4.83 14.10
N TYR A 97 2.97 4.57 13.67
CA TYR A 97 3.84 5.62 13.13
C TYR A 97 3.38 6.15 11.76
N PHE A 98 2.83 5.32 10.87
CA PHE A 98 2.26 5.81 9.62
C PHE A 98 0.88 6.42 9.81
N TYR A 99 0.08 5.99 10.78
CA TYR A 99 -1.24 6.57 11.06
C TYR A 99 -1.12 7.90 11.83
N GLU A 100 -0.38 7.94 12.94
CA GLU A 100 -0.23 9.14 13.78
C GLU A 100 0.61 10.23 13.12
N LYS A 101 1.74 9.91 12.49
CA LYS A 101 2.58 10.95 11.87
C LYS A 101 1.96 11.53 10.59
N TRP A 102 1.04 10.79 9.96
CA TRP A 102 0.22 11.29 8.86
C TRP A 102 -0.93 12.17 9.35
N ILE A 103 -1.70 11.74 10.34
CA ILE A 103 -2.78 12.57 10.92
C ILE A 103 -2.20 13.84 11.56
N ASN A 104 -1.08 13.74 12.30
CA ASN A 104 -0.46 14.90 12.94
C ASN A 104 0.17 15.89 11.94
N ASN A 105 0.44 15.50 10.68
CA ASN A 105 0.82 16.45 9.63
C ASN A 105 -0.36 17.11 8.91
N ILE A 106 -1.58 16.64 9.16
CA ILE A 106 -2.82 17.17 8.56
C ILE A 106 -3.61 18.00 9.60
N VAL A 107 -3.48 17.70 10.90
CA VAL A 107 -4.21 18.39 11.98
C VAL A 107 -3.47 19.62 12.54
N TYR A 108 -2.16 19.76 12.30
CA TYR A 108 -1.35 20.87 12.81
C TYR A 108 -0.83 21.84 11.73
N LYS A 109 -1.56 22.04 10.64
CA LYS A 109 -1.37 23.18 9.72
C LYS A 109 -2.63 23.99 9.59
#